data_AF-A0A7W8CRF5-F1
#
_entry.id   AF-A0A7W8CRF5-F1
#
_cell.length_a   1.000
_cell.length_b   1.000
_cell.length_c   1.000
_cell.angle_alpha   90.00
_cell.angle_beta   90.00
_cell.angle_gamma   90.00
#
_symmetry.space_group_name_H-M   'P 1'
#
loop_
_entity.id
_entity.type
_entity.pdbx_description
1 polymer ?
#
loop_
_entity_poly.entity_id
_entity_poly.type
_entity_poly.pdbx_seq_one_letter_code
_entity_poly.pdbx_strand_id
1 'polypeptide(L)'
;MADFVLLPAAFFFHLYEFGQHVKGEDAPFLLVGTVLFIVATGILSSYIKISYIFLVNIIAGSFSFILAMYFIPDDGWFKPVGRDGAVLFLAVVFFLGQLLVRSFSKPILMKKEMRP
;
A
#
# COMPACT_ATOMS: atom_id res chain seq x y z
N MET A 1 -9.22 -15.27 -5.22
CA MET A 1 -8.69 -13.97 -5.71
C MET A 1 -8.78 -12.86 -4.66
N ALA A 2 -9.24 -13.15 -3.43
CA ALA A 2 -9.12 -12.23 -2.29
C ALA A 2 -7.73 -12.35 -1.61
N ASP A 3 -6.99 -13.41 -1.96
CA ASP A 3 -5.81 -13.89 -1.23
C ASP A 3 -4.55 -13.05 -1.51
N PHE A 4 -4.50 -12.33 -2.64
CA PHE A 4 -3.37 -11.48 -3.02
C PHE A 4 -3.41 -10.05 -2.45
N VAL A 5 -4.46 -9.67 -1.71
CA VAL A 5 -4.73 -8.26 -1.35
C VAL A 5 -4.44 -7.94 0.13
N LEU A 6 -4.07 -8.92 0.96
CA LEU A 6 -3.73 -8.72 2.38
C LEU A 6 -2.24 -8.41 2.62
N LEU A 7 -1.54 -7.86 1.63
CA LEU A 7 -0.13 -7.49 1.81
C LEU A 7 -0.04 -6.25 2.71
N PRO A 8 0.72 -6.29 3.82
CA PRO A 8 0.98 -5.13 4.67
C PRO A 8 1.96 -4.18 3.98
N ALA A 9 1.52 -3.53 2.90
CA ALA A 9 2.36 -2.76 2.00
C ALA A 9 3.05 -1.57 2.69
N ALA A 10 2.36 -0.89 3.61
CA ALA A 10 2.95 0.21 4.37
C ALA A 10 4.13 -0.26 5.24
N PHE A 11 4.03 -1.45 5.83
CA PHE A 11 5.14 -2.04 6.55
C PHE A 11 6.31 -2.36 5.63
N PHE A 12 6.07 -3.04 4.50
CA PHE A 12 7.17 -3.39 3.59
C PHE A 12 7.89 -2.17 3.01
N PHE A 13 7.15 -1.10 2.73
CA PHE A 13 7.74 0.16 2.32
C PHE A 13 8.70 0.70 3.39
N HIS A 14 8.22 0.87 4.63
CA HIS A 14 9.05 1.45 5.69
C HIS A 14 10.16 0.50 6.13
N LEU A 15 9.95 -0.82 6.05
CA LEU A 15 10.99 -1.80 6.32
C LEU A 15 12.13 -1.68 5.30
N TYR A 16 11.80 -1.54 4.02
CA TYR A 16 12.80 -1.34 2.97
C TYR A 16 13.48 0.02 3.12
N GLU A 17 12.71 1.10 3.28
CA GLU A 17 13.20 2.46 3.48
C GLU A 17 14.19 2.53 4.65
N PHE A 18 13.76 2.04 5.82
CA PHE A 18 14.56 2.06 7.03
C PHE A 18 15.80 1.16 6.89
N GLY A 19 15.65 -0.01 6.26
CA GLY A 19 16.78 -0.90 5.99
C GLY A 19 17.85 -0.28 5.11
N GLN A 20 17.49 0.59 4.16
CA GLN A 20 18.44 1.37 3.37
C GLN A 20 19.05 2.52 4.19
N HIS A 21 18.22 3.22 4.97
CA HIS A 21 18.67 4.27 5.88
C HIS A 21 19.78 3.78 6.83
N VAL A 22 19.60 2.60 7.45
CA VAL A 22 20.60 2.00 8.36
C VAL A 22 21.93 1.70 7.65
N LYS A 23 21.89 1.43 6.34
CA LYS A 23 23.10 1.22 5.52
C LYS A 23 23.73 2.52 5.03
N GLY A 24 23.07 3.66 5.22
CA GLY A 24 23.44 4.93 4.60
C GLY A 24 23.25 4.93 3.08
N GLU A 25 22.35 4.09 2.58
CA GLU A 25 22.05 3.94 1.15
C GLU A 25 20.71 4.60 0.78
N ASP A 26 20.57 4.99 -0.48
CA ASP A 26 19.28 5.42 -1.03
C ASP A 26 18.34 4.22 -1.23
N ALA A 27 17.04 4.50 -1.32
CA ALA A 27 16.00 3.49 -1.58
C ALA A 27 15.46 3.57 -3.03
N PRO A 28 16.24 3.15 -4.06
CA PRO A 28 15.93 3.43 -5.47
C PRO A 28 14.62 2.80 -5.95
N PHE A 29 14.20 1.68 -5.35
CA PHE A 29 12.99 0.95 -5.75
C PHE A 29 11.73 1.40 -5.03
N LEU A 30 11.84 2.32 -4.08
CA LEU A 30 10.75 2.70 -3.19
C LEU A 30 9.61 3.40 -3.97
N LEU A 31 9.96 4.36 -4.83
CA LEU A 31 8.97 5.03 -5.69
C LEU A 31 8.36 4.07 -6.72
N VAL A 32 9.21 3.36 -7.47
CA VAL A 32 8.76 2.48 -8.56
C VAL A 32 7.91 1.34 -8.00
N GLY A 33 8.34 0.71 -6.91
CA GLY A 33 7.59 -0.35 -6.23
C GLY A 33 6.24 0.13 -5.72
N THR A 34 6.19 1.33 -5.14
CA THR A 34 4.94 1.96 -4.67
C THR A 34 3.95 2.18 -5.81
N VAL A 35 4.40 2.78 -6.92
CA VAL A 35 3.56 3.03 -8.10
C VAL A 35 3.06 1.73 -8.69
N LEU A 36 3.94 0.74 -8.88
CA LEU A 36 3.55 -0.57 -9.41
C LEU A 36 2.53 -1.27 -8.52
N PHE A 37 2.72 -1.23 -7.21
CA PHE A 37 1.78 -1.80 -6.25
C PHE A 37 0.40 -1.12 -6.30
N ILE A 38 0.36 0.22 -6.30
CA ILE A 38 -0.88 1.00 -6.40
C ILE A 38 -1.61 0.70 -7.71
N VAL A 39 -0.89 0.66 -8.84
CA VAL A 39 -1.48 0.38 -10.15
C VAL A 39 -2.04 -1.04 -10.20
N ALA A 40 -1.24 -2.03 -9.79
CA ALA A 40 -1.66 -3.43 -9.80
C ALA A 40 -2.88 -3.65 -8.91
N THR A 41 -2.83 -3.23 -7.65
CA THR A 41 -3.93 -3.39 -6.69
C THR A 41 -5.17 -2.58 -7.07
N GLY A 42 -4.99 -1.40 -7.66
CA GLY A 42 -6.07 -0.57 -8.18
C GLY A 42 -6.82 -1.25 -9.32
N ILE A 43 -6.09 -1.79 -10.31
CA ILE A 43 -6.65 -2.54 -11.43
C ILE A 43 -7.36 -3.80 -10.91
N LEU A 44 -6.68 -4.63 -10.11
CA LEU A 44 -7.26 -5.86 -9.53
C LEU A 44 -8.51 -5.57 -8.72
N SER A 45 -8.53 -4.44 -8.00
CA SER A 45 -9.70 -4.09 -7.21
C SER A 45 -10.94 -3.98 -8.08
N SER A 46 -10.83 -3.54 -9.35
CA SER A 46 -11.95 -3.27 -10.27
C SER A 46 -12.97 -4.41 -10.35
N TYR A 47 -12.52 -5.63 -10.11
CA TYR A 47 -13.32 -6.86 -10.16
C TYR A 47 -14.04 -7.21 -8.85
N ILE A 48 -13.80 -6.48 -7.75
CA ILE A 48 -14.42 -6.72 -6.44
C ILE A 48 -15.28 -5.54 -5.97
N LYS A 49 -16.17 -5.80 -5.00
CA LYS A 49 -17.02 -4.76 -4.39
C LYS A 49 -16.17 -3.79 -3.57
N ILE A 50 -16.57 -2.52 -3.56
CA ILE A 50 -15.86 -1.46 -2.84
C ILE A 50 -15.75 -1.76 -1.33
N SER A 51 -16.78 -2.36 -0.73
CA SER A 51 -16.78 -2.73 0.69
C SER A 51 -15.64 -3.69 1.07
N TYR A 52 -15.30 -4.63 0.19
CA TYR A 52 -14.16 -5.53 0.41
C TYR A 52 -12.82 -4.78 0.36
N ILE A 53 -12.72 -3.73 -0.45
CA ILE A 53 -11.49 -2.90 -0.52
C ILE A 53 -11.24 -2.22 0.82
N PHE A 54 -12.27 -1.61 1.41
CA PHE A 54 -12.17 -1.01 2.75
C PHE A 54 -11.74 -2.04 3.80
N LEU A 55 -12.43 -3.19 3.83
CA LEU A 55 -12.12 -4.24 4.81
C LEU A 55 -10.67 -4.72 4.68
N VAL A 56 -10.23 -5.01 3.46
CA VAL A 56 -8.88 -5.51 3.21
C VAL A 56 -7.81 -4.47 3.56
N ASN A 57 -8.02 -3.18 3.24
CA ASN A 57 -7.07 -2.14 3.62
C ASN A 57 -7.01 -1.91 5.13
N ILE A 58 -8.13 -2.03 5.85
CA ILE A 58 -8.14 -1.97 7.32
C ILE A 58 -7.32 -3.11 7.91
N ILE A 59 -7.50 -4.33 7.40
CA ILE A 59 -6.76 -5.52 7.88
C ILE A 59 -5.27 -5.38 7.54
N ALA A 60 -4.93 -5.02 6.29
CA ALA A 60 -3.55 -4.84 5.85
C ALA A 60 -2.84 -3.68 6.57
N GLY A 61 -3.56 -2.58 6.84
CA GLY A 61 -3.07 -1.46 7.63
C GLY A 61 -2.80 -1.85 9.08
N SER A 62 -3.73 -2.60 9.70
CA SER A 62 -3.54 -3.16 11.05
C SER A 62 -2.33 -4.09 11.12
N PHE A 63 -2.17 -5.00 10.16
CA PHE A 63 -0.98 -5.85 10.08
C PHE A 63 0.29 -5.04 9.85
N SER A 64 0.24 -4.00 9.02
CA SER A 64 1.40 -3.13 8.78
C SER A 64 1.85 -2.45 10.07
N PHE A 65 0.89 -1.93 10.83
CA PHE A 65 1.12 -1.28 12.11
C PHE A 65 1.76 -2.24 13.12
N ILE A 66 1.15 -3.43 13.30
CA ILE A 66 1.67 -4.46 14.21
C ILE A 66 3.08 -4.89 13.80
N LEU A 67 3.32 -5.17 12.52
CA LEU A 67 4.64 -5.58 12.05
C LEU A 67 5.69 -4.47 12.25
N ALA A 68 5.34 -3.22 11.98
CA ALA A 68 6.24 -2.09 12.23
C ALA A 68 6.64 -2.01 13.71
N MET A 69 5.71 -2.28 14.64
CA MET A 69 6.00 -2.33 16.08
C MET A 69 7.10 -3.32 16.46
N TYR A 70 7.15 -4.46 15.78
CA TYR A 70 8.11 -5.53 16.11
C TYR A 70 9.44 -5.42 15.35
N PHE A 71 9.42 -4.90 14.12
CA PHE A 71 10.58 -5.01 13.22
C PHE A 71 11.29 -3.69 12.93
N ILE A 72 10.66 -2.55 13.18
CA ILE A 72 11.23 -1.23 12.85
C ILE A 72 11.35 -0.42 14.14
N PRO A 73 12.56 0.03 14.54
CA PRO A 73 12.71 0.91 15.69
C PRO A 73 12.10 2.28 15.40
N ASP A 74 11.51 2.90 16.42
CA ASP A 74 11.02 4.27 16.34
C ASP A 74 12.13 5.24 16.76
N ASP A 75 12.87 5.77 15.79
CA ASP A 75 14.03 6.62 16.01
C ASP A 75 13.92 8.00 15.33
N GLY A 76 15.04 8.72 15.24
CA GLY A 76 15.10 10.04 14.63
C GLY A 76 14.62 10.09 13.18
N TRP A 77 14.69 8.97 12.45
CA TRP A 77 14.27 8.89 11.04
C TRP A 77 12.80 9.20 10.85
N PHE A 78 11.95 8.79 11.79
CA PHE A 78 10.50 8.96 11.67
C PHE A 78 9.98 10.26 12.28
N LYS A 79 10.85 11.13 12.81
CA LYS A 79 10.42 12.42 13.37
C LYS A 79 9.93 13.38 12.28
N PRO A 80 8.94 14.23 12.59
CA PRO A 80 8.33 14.47 13.90
C PRO A 80 7.14 13.55 14.22
N VAL A 81 6.69 12.73 13.27
CA VAL A 81 5.41 12.01 13.34
C VAL A 81 5.52 10.68 14.09
N GLY A 82 6.72 10.09 14.13
CA GLY A 82 6.99 8.76 14.67
C GLY A 82 6.65 7.64 13.66
N ARG A 83 7.26 6.47 13.86
CA ARG A 83 7.11 5.29 12.98
C ARG A 83 5.64 4.93 12.77
N ASP A 84 4.88 4.93 13.85
CA ASP A 84 3.47 4.55 13.87
C ASP A 84 2.62 5.48 12.99
N GLY A 85 2.82 6.80 13.12
CA GLY A 85 2.12 7.76 12.28
C GLY A 85 2.58 7.73 10.83
N ALA A 86 3.87 7.46 10.57
CA ALA A 86 4.38 7.28 9.20
C ALA A 86 3.72 6.07 8.51
N VAL A 87 3.66 4.92 9.20
CA VAL A 87 3.04 3.69 8.69
C VAL A 87 1.55 3.89 8.43
N LEU A 88 0.83 4.55 9.34
CA LEU A 88 -0.59 4.85 9.16
C LEU A 88 -0.83 5.83 8.00
N PHE A 89 -0.02 6.87 7.90
CA PHE A 89 -0.08 7.81 6.79
C PHE A 89 0.10 7.10 5.45
N LEU A 90 1.11 6.23 5.35
CA LEU A 90 1.38 5.51 4.13
C LEU A 90 0.29 4.48 3.78
N ALA A 91 -0.29 3.82 4.79
CA ALA A 91 -1.45 2.95 4.57
C ALA A 91 -2.63 3.71 3.94
N VAL A 92 -2.86 4.96 4.37
CA VAL A 92 -3.87 5.85 3.76
C VAL A 92 -3.48 6.23 2.33
N VAL A 93 -2.20 6.54 2.06
CA VAL A 93 -1.72 6.84 0.70
C VAL A 93 -1.95 5.66 -0.23
N PHE A 94 -1.61 4.43 0.18
CA PHE A 94 -1.87 3.23 -0.61
C PHE A 94 -3.36 3.04 -0.89
N PHE A 95 -4.20 3.21 0.12
CA PHE A 95 -5.64 3.10 -0.02
C PHE A 95 -6.21 4.12 -1.03
N LEU A 96 -5.84 5.39 -0.89
CA LEU A 96 -6.29 6.45 -1.79
C LEU A 96 -5.78 6.25 -3.22
N GLY A 97 -4.51 5.86 -3.37
CA GLY A 97 -3.94 5.52 -4.67
C GLY A 97 -4.67 4.36 -5.35
N GLN A 98 -4.98 3.31 -4.61
CA GLN A 98 -5.76 2.16 -5.10
C GLN A 98 -7.14 2.59 -5.60
N LEU A 99 -7.85 3.44 -4.83
CA LEU A 99 -9.17 3.96 -5.22
C LEU A 99 -9.11 4.86 -6.44
N LEU A 100 -8.05 5.67 -6.57
CA LEU A 100 -7.84 6.54 -7.72
C LEU A 100 -7.69 5.70 -9.00
N VAL A 101 -6.77 4.74 -9.01
CA VAL A 101 -6.54 3.84 -10.16
C VAL A 101 -7.82 3.07 -10.50
N ARG A 102 -8.51 2.51 -9.50
CA ARG A 102 -9.79 1.82 -9.67
C ARG A 102 -10.81 2.65 -10.44
N SER A 103 -10.92 3.92 -10.10
CA SER A 103 -11.91 4.84 -10.66
C SER A 103 -11.72 5.02 -12.17
N PHE A 104 -10.47 4.95 -12.64
CA PHE A 104 -10.14 4.97 -14.07
C PHE A 104 -10.21 3.59 -14.74
N SER A 105 -9.76 2.53 -14.06
CA SER A 105 -9.69 1.19 -14.66
C SER A 105 -11.06 0.52 -14.80
N LYS A 106 -11.95 0.69 -13.82
CA LYS A 106 -13.25 0.00 -13.80
C LYS A 106 -14.13 0.32 -15.02
N PRO A 107 -14.32 1.60 -15.43
CA PRO A 107 -15.11 1.91 -16.62
C PRO A 107 -14.52 1.33 -17.91
N ILE A 108 -13.19 1.33 -18.04
CA ILE A 108 -12.47 0.82 -19.21
C ILE A 108 -12.67 -0.70 -19.33
N LEU A 109 -12.53 -1.41 -18.22
CA LEU A 109 -12.69 -2.86 -18.15
C LEU A 109 -14.15 -3.28 -18.40
N MET A 110 -15.12 -2.60 -17.79
CA MET A 110 -16.55 -2.86 -18.04
C MET A 110 -16.93 -2.60 -19.51
N LYS A 111 -16.39 -1.56 -20.14
CA LYS A 111 -16.63 -1.28 -21.56
C LYS A 111 -16.05 -2.37 -22.47
N LYS A 112 -14.95 -3.02 -22.06
CA LYS A 112 -14.34 -4.13 -22.82
C LYS A 112 -15.21 -5.39 -22.75
N GLU A 113 -15.80 -5.67 -21.60
CA GLU A 113 -16.68 -6.83 -21.38
C GLU A 113 -18.01 -6.72 -22.15
N MET A 114 -18.47 -5.49 -22.44
CA MET A 114 -19.69 -5.24 -23.22
C MET A 114 -19.51 -5.17 -24.74
N ARG A 115 -18.27 -5.31 -25.27
CA ARG A 115 -18.06 -5.45 -26.73
C ARG A 115 -18.11 -6.94 -27.10
N PRO A 116 -19.04 -7.37 -27.97
CA PRO A 116 -19.17 -8.76 -28.40
C PRO A 116 -17.97 -9.25 -29.21
#